data_AF-A0A8D2Q9Q6-F1
#
_entry.id   AF-A0A8D2Q9Q6-F1
#
_cell.length_a   1.000
_cell.length_b   1.000
_cell.length_c   1.000
_cell.angle_alpha   90.00
_cell.angle_beta   90.00
_cell.angle_gamma   90.00
#
_symmetry.space_group_name_H-M   'P 1'
#
loop_
_entity.id
_entity.type
_entity.pdbx_description
1 polymer ?
#
loop_
_entity_poly.entity_id
_entity_poly.type
_entity_poly.pdbx_seq_one_letter_code
_entity_poly.pdbx_strand_id
1 'polypeptide(L)'
;MATKRLARCGAGARWRCPVAEAVSGLEFPAVLLNTSTGAIESEFHMYVQPQEHPILSEFCKELTGITQNQVDQGVPLNICLSQFMKWIQKIQKEKKIMFSTDSQSNSTSEAKACAFVTWTDWDLGVCLHYECRRKQLRKPDILNSWIDLKATYRVRGWTDKHFYPHSPQRLTAPGLTRQCSVSQ
;
A
#
# COMPACT_ATOMS: atom_id res chain seq x y z
N MET A 1 1.76 -9.68 -2.40
CA MET A 1 0.73 -9.52 -1.36
C MET A 1 -0.33 -8.57 -1.83
N ALA A 2 -1.61 -8.88 -1.70
CA ALA A 2 -2.68 -7.96 -2.04
C ALA A 2 -3.29 -7.37 -0.76
N THR A 3 -3.39 -6.04 -0.67
CA THR A 3 -4.28 -5.39 0.28
C THR A 3 -5.70 -5.44 -0.30
N LYS A 4 -6.68 -5.86 0.48
CA LYS A 4 -8.06 -6.04 0.02
C LYS A 4 -8.69 -4.67 -0.27
N ARG A 5 -9.54 -4.65 -1.29
CA ARG A 5 -10.20 -3.49 -1.92
C ARG A 5 -11.25 -2.86 -0.99
N LEU A 6 -11.29 -1.52 -0.91
CA LEU A 6 -12.49 -0.76 -0.51
C LEU A 6 -12.80 0.37 -1.49
N ALA A 7 -14.07 0.77 -1.50
CA ALA A 7 -14.86 1.18 -2.66
C ALA A 7 -14.49 2.52 -3.34
N ARG A 8 -14.92 2.65 -4.60
CA ARG A 8 -14.93 3.92 -5.36
C ARG A 8 -16.11 4.78 -4.91
N CYS A 9 -15.87 6.08 -4.71
CA CYS A 9 -16.90 7.10 -4.87
C CYS A 9 -16.88 7.59 -6.34
N GLY A 10 -18.05 7.87 -6.90
CA GLY A 10 -18.29 8.10 -8.34
C GLY A 10 -17.56 9.30 -8.95
N ALA A 11 -17.39 9.26 -10.27
CA ALA A 11 -16.74 10.29 -11.06
C ALA A 11 -17.57 11.59 -11.09
N GLY A 12 -16.98 12.73 -10.72
CA GLY A 12 -17.60 14.05 -10.95
C GLY A 12 -17.21 15.17 -9.99
N ALA A 13 -16.72 14.86 -8.79
CA ALA A 13 -16.32 15.90 -7.83
C ALA A 13 -14.80 16.15 -7.86
N ARG A 14 -14.41 17.43 -7.89
CA ARG A 14 -13.05 17.88 -7.59
C ARG A 14 -12.75 17.53 -6.12
N TRP A 15 -12.23 16.33 -5.86
CA TRP A 15 -11.92 15.85 -4.52
C TRP A 15 -10.79 16.68 -3.90
N ARG A 16 -11.16 17.67 -3.10
CA ARG A 16 -10.43 17.93 -1.87
C ARG A 16 -10.96 16.89 -0.89
N CYS A 17 -10.30 15.73 -0.76
CA CYS A 17 -10.60 14.84 0.36
C CYS A 17 -10.15 15.54 1.64
N PRO A 18 -11.06 15.91 2.56
CA PRO A 18 -10.64 16.15 3.93
C PRO A 18 -10.08 14.81 4.41
N VAL A 19 -8.84 14.80 4.88
CA VAL A 19 -8.14 13.60 5.40
C VAL A 19 -8.90 12.92 6.56
N ALA A 20 -9.97 13.55 7.06
CA ALA A 20 -10.82 13.09 8.15
C ALA A 20 -11.66 11.82 7.88
N GLU A 21 -11.89 11.42 6.63
CA GLU A 21 -12.75 10.27 6.29
C GLU A 21 -12.03 9.21 5.43
N ALA A 22 -10.74 9.00 5.66
CA ALA A 22 -10.02 7.90 5.01
C ALA A 22 -10.51 6.55 5.54
N VAL A 23 -11.52 5.99 4.88
CA VAL A 23 -12.11 4.67 5.16
C VAL A 23 -11.07 3.54 5.21
N SER A 24 -10.01 3.64 4.39
CA SER A 24 -8.88 2.70 4.36
C SER A 24 -7.96 2.75 5.60
N GLY A 25 -8.22 3.66 6.56
CA GLY A 25 -7.50 3.75 7.83
C GLY A 25 -8.10 2.93 8.97
N LEU A 26 -9.23 2.23 8.75
CA LEU A 26 -9.97 1.48 9.78
C LEU A 26 -9.58 0.00 9.86
N GLU A 27 -9.01 -0.55 8.81
CA GLU A 27 -8.49 -1.92 8.76
C GLU A 27 -7.17 -2.00 8.00
N PHE A 28 -6.37 -3.02 8.31
CA PHE A 28 -5.09 -3.27 7.66
C PHE A 28 -4.98 -4.73 7.19
N PRO A 29 -5.67 -5.10 6.10
CA PRO A 29 -5.61 -6.45 5.54
C PRO A 29 -4.39 -6.64 4.63
N ALA A 30 -3.76 -7.82 4.71
CA ALA A 30 -2.77 -8.27 3.74
C ALA A 30 -2.77 -9.80 3.60
N VAL A 31 -2.54 -10.30 2.40
CA VAL A 31 -2.41 -11.74 2.13
C VAL A 31 -1.13 -12.06 1.38
N LEU A 32 -0.46 -13.15 1.76
CA LEU A 32 0.63 -13.75 1.00
C LEU A 32 0.06 -14.75 0.00
N LEU A 33 0.17 -14.43 -1.28
CA LEU A 33 -0.28 -15.26 -2.39
C LEU A 33 0.93 -15.92 -3.05
N ASN A 34 0.89 -17.23 -3.24
CA ASN A 34 1.84 -17.95 -4.07
C ASN A 34 1.41 -17.85 -5.54
N THR A 35 2.27 -17.26 -6.37
CA THR A 35 1.95 -17.00 -7.79
C THR A 35 2.00 -18.26 -8.66
N SER A 36 2.70 -19.31 -8.24
CA SER A 36 2.78 -20.57 -8.99
C SER A 36 1.55 -21.44 -8.75
N THR A 37 1.02 -21.45 -7.53
CA THR A 37 -0.11 -22.31 -7.14
C THR A 37 -1.44 -21.56 -7.08
N GLY A 38 -1.42 -20.24 -6.98
CA GLY A 38 -2.60 -19.41 -6.71
C GLY A 38 -3.13 -19.52 -5.29
N ALA A 39 -2.44 -20.24 -4.39
CA ALA A 39 -2.88 -20.44 -3.02
C ALA A 39 -2.51 -19.26 -2.12
N ILE A 40 -3.41 -18.92 -1.20
CA ILE A 40 -3.10 -18.02 -0.09
C ILE A 40 -2.34 -18.82 0.97
N GLU A 41 -1.12 -18.40 1.27
CA GLU A 41 -0.23 -19.11 2.20
C GLU A 41 -0.20 -18.49 3.60
N SER A 42 -0.60 -17.23 3.74
CA SER A 42 -0.68 -16.54 5.02
C SER A 42 -1.55 -15.29 4.88
N GLU A 43 -2.20 -14.89 5.97
CA GLU A 43 -3.03 -13.71 6.04
C GLU A 43 -2.68 -12.89 7.29
N PHE A 44 -2.83 -11.59 7.17
CA PHE A 44 -2.76 -10.63 8.25
C PHE A 44 -4.00 -9.74 8.17
N HIS A 45 -4.66 -9.55 9.30
CA HIS A 45 -5.80 -8.65 9.40
C HIS A 45 -5.83 -8.04 10.79
N MET A 46 -5.99 -6.73 10.86
CA MET A 46 -6.20 -5.99 12.11
C MET A 46 -7.13 -4.81 11.85
N TYR A 47 -7.97 -4.50 12.83
CA TYR A 47 -8.68 -3.23 12.89
C TYR A 47 -7.80 -2.15 13.54
N VAL A 48 -7.87 -0.94 13.00
CA VAL A 48 -7.12 0.21 13.50
C VAL A 48 -8.09 1.18 14.16
N GLN A 49 -7.81 1.52 15.42
CA GLN A 49 -8.61 2.47 16.17
C GLN A 49 -8.32 3.91 15.71
N PRO A 50 -9.33 4.67 15.24
CA PRO A 50 -9.18 6.09 14.93
C PRO A 50 -8.98 6.88 16.22
N GLN A 51 -7.96 7.74 16.25
CA GLN A 51 -7.67 8.56 17.44
C GLN A 51 -8.28 9.96 17.36
N GLU A 52 -8.48 10.52 16.15
CA GLU A 52 -9.04 11.86 15.97
C GLU A 52 -10.57 11.85 15.87
N HIS A 53 -11.12 10.90 15.11
CA HIS A 53 -12.55 10.70 14.93
C HIS A 53 -12.93 9.26 15.31
N PRO A 54 -12.97 8.94 16.62
CA PRO A 54 -13.19 7.56 17.09
C PRO A 54 -14.58 7.00 16.76
N ILE A 55 -15.57 7.87 16.55
CA ILE A 55 -16.94 7.46 16.24
C ILE A 55 -17.13 7.41 14.72
N LEU A 56 -17.49 6.24 14.21
CA LEU A 56 -17.77 6.00 12.79
C LEU A 56 -19.14 6.59 12.40
N SER A 57 -19.18 7.29 11.26
CA SER A 57 -20.44 7.70 10.64
C SER A 57 -21.22 6.48 10.10
N GLU A 58 -22.54 6.60 9.95
CA GLU A 58 -23.34 5.55 9.32
C GLU A 58 -22.86 5.23 7.91
N PHE A 59 -22.51 6.27 7.14
CA PHE A 59 -21.94 6.09 5.80
C PHE A 59 -20.69 5.20 5.80
N CYS A 60 -19.75 5.41 6.74
CA CYS A 60 -18.56 4.58 6.86
C CYS A 60 -18.91 3.12 7.23
N LYS A 61 -19.85 2.93 8.16
CA LYS A 61 -20.30 1.60 8.58
C LYS A 61 -20.98 0.85 7.44
N GLU A 62 -21.86 1.51 6.68
CA GLU A 62 -22.54 0.92 5.51
C GLU A 62 -21.55 0.58 4.38
N LEU A 63 -20.60 1.48 4.10
CA LEU A 63 -19.65 1.29 3.01
C LEU A 63 -18.65 0.17 3.26
N THR A 64 -18.23 0.00 4.52
CA THR A 64 -17.18 -0.96 4.91
C THR A 64 -17.71 -2.25 5.52
N GLY A 65 -18.89 -2.22 6.12
CA GLY A 65 -19.37 -3.26 7.02
C GLY A 65 -18.64 -3.31 8.37
N ILE A 66 -17.74 -2.37 8.67
CA ILE A 66 -17.02 -2.29 9.94
C ILE A 66 -17.93 -1.65 10.99
N THR A 67 -18.09 -2.34 12.12
CA THR A 67 -18.87 -1.87 13.26
C THR A 67 -18.03 -1.00 14.20
N GLN A 68 -18.71 -0.15 14.99
CA GLN A 68 -18.05 0.66 16.02
C GLN A 68 -17.25 -0.21 16.99
N ASN A 69 -17.82 -1.32 17.45
CA ASN A 69 -17.15 -2.24 18.38
C ASN A 69 -15.85 -2.83 17.80
N GLN A 70 -15.77 -3.06 16.49
CA GLN A 70 -14.54 -3.58 15.87
C GLN A 70 -13.39 -2.56 15.89
N VAL A 71 -13.69 -1.27 15.65
CA VAL A 71 -12.66 -0.23 15.71
C VAL A 71 -12.33 0.18 17.15
N ASP A 72 -13.30 0.10 18.07
CA ASP A 72 -13.09 0.34 19.50
C ASP A 72 -12.12 -0.69 20.11
N GLN A 73 -12.24 -1.95 19.68
CA GLN A 73 -11.32 -3.04 20.03
C GLN A 73 -10.08 -3.11 19.12
N GLY A 74 -9.98 -2.20 18.15
CA GLY A 74 -8.83 -2.07 17.26
C GLY A 74 -7.59 -1.58 18.00
N VAL A 75 -6.45 -1.61 17.32
CA VAL A 75 -5.19 -1.10 17.88
C VAL A 75 -4.82 0.25 17.26
N PRO A 76 -4.03 1.07 17.95
CA PRO A 76 -3.42 2.25 17.33
C PRO A 76 -2.54 1.86 16.12
N LEU A 77 -2.48 2.74 15.11
CA LEU A 77 -1.79 2.45 13.84
C LEU A 77 -0.31 2.04 14.02
N ASN A 78 0.41 2.66 14.96
CA ASN A 78 1.81 2.29 15.24
C ASN A 78 1.94 0.83 15.72
N ILE A 79 0.99 0.35 16.52
CA ILE A 79 0.94 -1.04 16.98
C ILE A 79 0.59 -1.95 15.80
N CYS A 80 -0.40 -1.57 14.98
CA CYS A 80 -0.75 -2.32 13.76
C CYS A 80 0.46 -2.49 12.84
N LEU A 81 1.20 -1.41 12.56
CA LEU A 81 2.42 -1.46 11.73
C LEU A 81 3.51 -2.33 12.36
N SER A 82 3.69 -2.28 13.69
CA SER A 82 4.64 -3.14 14.40
C SER A 82 4.27 -4.63 14.25
N GLN A 83 2.99 -4.97 14.45
CA GLN A 83 2.50 -6.35 14.31
C GLN A 83 2.58 -6.83 12.86
N PHE A 84 2.28 -5.96 11.90
CA PHE A 84 2.45 -6.24 10.49
C PHE A 84 3.91 -6.56 10.15
N MET A 85 4.86 -5.76 10.64
CA MET A 85 6.28 -6.03 10.39
C MET A 85 6.76 -7.33 11.04
N LYS A 86 6.25 -7.70 12.23
CA LYS A 86 6.52 -9.01 12.83
C LYS A 86 5.98 -10.16 11.97
N TRP A 87 4.78 -9.99 11.40
CA TRP A 87 4.21 -10.96 10.47
C TRP A 87 5.08 -11.08 9.20
N ILE A 88 5.54 -9.98 8.62
CA ILE A 88 6.48 -9.97 7.48
C ILE A 88 7.76 -10.74 7.81
N GLN A 89 8.40 -10.47 8.94
CA GLN A 89 9.62 -11.16 9.37
C GLN A 89 9.39 -12.67 9.54
N LYS A 90 8.25 -13.06 10.13
CA LYS A 90 7.86 -14.46 10.29
C LYS A 90 7.78 -15.16 8.93
N ILE A 91 7.05 -14.61 7.97
CA ILE A 91 6.89 -15.24 6.66
C ILE A 91 8.17 -15.18 5.81
N GLN A 92 9.02 -14.15 5.95
CA GLN A 92 10.35 -14.12 5.32
C GLN A 92 11.19 -15.33 5.74
N LYS A 93 11.20 -15.63 7.05
CA LYS A 93 11.92 -16.77 7.61
C LYS A 93 11.30 -18.12 7.21
N GLU A 94 9.99 -18.27 7.37
CA GLU A 94 9.30 -19.55 7.14
C GLU A 94 9.22 -19.93 5.66
N LYS A 95 9.04 -18.95 4.77
CA LYS A 95 8.82 -19.17 3.34
C LYS A 95 10.06 -18.89 2.48
N LYS A 96 11.16 -18.45 3.10
CA LYS A 96 12.41 -18.04 2.42
C LYS A 96 12.12 -17.00 1.33
N ILE A 97 11.34 -15.96 1.66
CA ILE A 97 10.99 -14.88 0.72
C ILE A 97 11.83 -13.62 0.99
N MET A 98 12.12 -12.88 -0.06
CA MET A 98 12.90 -11.63 -0.02
C MET A 98 12.11 -10.50 -0.71
N PHE A 99 12.13 -9.30 -0.13
CA PHE A 99 11.53 -8.12 -0.76
C PHE A 99 12.62 -7.24 -1.40
N SER A 100 12.26 -6.49 -2.45
CA SER A 100 13.24 -5.72 -3.25
C SER A 100 14.02 -4.64 -2.47
N THR A 101 13.58 -4.27 -1.26
CA THR A 101 14.23 -3.28 -0.39
C THR A 101 15.28 -3.89 0.54
N ASP A 102 15.39 -5.22 0.57
CA ASP A 102 16.41 -5.92 1.38
C ASP A 102 17.78 -5.75 0.69
N SER A 103 18.47 -4.65 0.99
CA SER A 103 19.84 -4.37 0.55
C SER A 103 20.79 -5.46 1.03
N GLN A 104 21.00 -6.47 0.19
CA GLN A 104 22.16 -7.36 0.11
C GLN A 104 22.85 -7.74 1.43
N SER A 105 22.49 -8.90 1.98
CA SER A 105 23.47 -9.80 2.62
C SER A 105 23.02 -11.24 2.45
N ASN A 106 23.89 -12.04 1.81
CA ASN A 106 23.80 -13.49 1.68
C ASN A 106 22.61 -14.03 0.86
N SER A 107 22.64 -13.78 -0.45
CA SER A 107 21.85 -14.55 -1.43
C SER A 107 22.18 -16.04 -1.31
N THR A 108 21.38 -16.76 -0.53
CA THR A 108 21.25 -18.20 -0.71
C THR A 108 20.40 -18.41 -1.96
N SER A 109 20.84 -19.30 -2.84
CA SER A 109 20.30 -19.54 -4.19
C SER A 109 18.82 -20.00 -4.26
N GLU A 110 18.12 -20.05 -3.12
CA GLU A 110 16.75 -20.56 -2.96
C GLU A 110 15.72 -19.48 -2.57
N ALA A 111 16.11 -18.23 -2.34
CA ALA A 111 15.18 -17.20 -1.89
C ALA A 111 14.18 -16.79 -2.99
N LYS A 112 12.88 -16.82 -2.67
CA LYS A 112 11.79 -16.43 -3.59
C LYS A 112 11.55 -14.93 -3.51
N ALA A 113 11.51 -14.24 -4.65
CA ALA A 113 11.16 -12.83 -4.69
C ALA A 113 9.70 -12.61 -4.27
N CYS A 114 9.45 -11.58 -3.46
CA CYS A 114 8.13 -11.14 -3.05
C CYS A 114 7.97 -9.63 -3.26
N ALA A 115 6.76 -9.22 -3.64
CA ALA A 115 6.40 -7.82 -3.80
C ALA A 115 5.05 -7.53 -3.16
N PHE A 116 4.90 -6.31 -2.64
CA PHE A 116 3.59 -5.75 -2.33
C PHE A 116 2.86 -5.41 -3.62
N VAL A 117 1.54 -5.58 -3.60
CA VAL A 117 0.64 -5.30 -4.73
C VAL A 117 -0.59 -4.62 -4.17
N THR A 118 -1.00 -3.52 -4.80
CA THR A 118 -2.23 -2.80 -4.49
C THR A 118 -3.02 -2.58 -5.77
N TRP A 119 -4.31 -2.28 -5.66
CA TRP A 119 -5.10 -1.97 -6.86
C TRP A 119 -4.71 -0.61 -7.46
N THR A 120 -4.28 0.34 -6.64
CA THR A 120 -3.80 1.68 -7.04
C THR A 120 -2.71 2.15 -6.07
N ASP A 121 -2.02 3.23 -6.41
CA ASP A 121 -1.13 3.97 -5.51
C ASP A 121 -1.80 4.52 -4.23
N TRP A 122 -3.13 4.60 -4.20
CA TRP A 122 -3.90 5.13 -3.07
C TRP A 122 -3.55 4.53 -1.70
N ASP A 123 -3.52 3.19 -1.56
CA ASP A 123 -3.40 2.56 -0.24
C ASP A 123 -2.06 2.87 0.45
N LEU A 124 -0.95 2.63 -0.24
CA LEU A 124 0.40 2.77 0.31
C LEU A 124 1.04 4.13 0.03
N GLY A 125 0.81 4.69 -1.16
CA GLY A 125 1.43 5.93 -1.63
C GLY A 125 0.71 7.19 -1.13
N VAL A 126 -0.60 7.11 -0.90
CA VAL A 126 -1.41 8.25 -0.44
C VAL A 126 -1.87 8.02 1.00
N CYS A 127 -2.81 7.11 1.22
CA CYS A 127 -3.46 6.89 2.50
C CYS A 127 -2.47 6.62 3.64
N LEU A 128 -1.71 5.52 3.55
CA LEU A 128 -0.76 5.17 4.61
C LEU A 128 0.34 6.22 4.77
N HIS A 129 0.81 6.81 3.67
CA HIS A 129 1.85 7.85 3.72
C HIS A 129 1.40 9.08 4.52
N TYR A 130 0.23 9.64 4.15
CA TYR A 130 -0.30 10.82 4.83
C TYR A 130 -0.74 10.51 6.26
N GLU A 131 -1.30 9.33 6.50
CA GLU A 131 -1.69 8.91 7.84
C GLU A 131 -0.48 8.80 8.78
N CYS A 132 0.61 8.17 8.33
CA CYS A 132 1.87 8.14 9.07
C CYS A 132 2.43 9.54 9.29
N ARG A 133 2.46 10.39 8.26
CA ARG A 133 2.99 11.75 8.36
C ARG A 133 2.19 12.61 9.36
N ARG A 134 0.86 12.53 9.31
CA ARG A 134 -0.03 13.28 10.22
C ARG A 134 0.13 12.83 11.67
N LYS A 135 0.26 11.52 11.91
CA LYS A 135 0.48 10.93 13.24
C LYS A 135 1.95 10.93 13.69
N GLN A 136 2.86 11.57 12.93
CA GLN A 136 4.31 11.59 13.19
C GLN A 136 4.91 10.17 13.35
N LEU A 137 4.40 9.21 12.60
CA LEU A 137 4.88 7.83 12.57
C LEU A 137 5.85 7.63 11.40
N ARG A 138 6.90 6.83 11.61
CA ARG A 138 7.73 6.35 10.51
C ARG A 138 7.00 5.26 9.75
N LYS A 139 6.74 5.51 8.46
CA LYS A 139 6.24 4.47 7.54
C LYS A 139 7.34 3.42 7.32
N PRO A 140 7.06 2.11 7.45
CA PRO A 140 8.03 1.07 7.16
C PRO A 140 8.55 1.16 5.71
N ASP A 141 9.87 1.12 5.53
CA ASP A 141 10.50 1.37 4.22
C ASP A 141 10.12 0.31 3.17
N ILE A 142 9.86 -0.91 3.62
CA ILE A 142 9.40 -2.01 2.77
C ILE A 142 8.05 -1.70 2.07
N LEU A 143 7.24 -0.82 2.67
CA LEU A 143 5.94 -0.38 2.12
C LEU A 143 6.07 0.82 1.18
N ASN A 144 7.30 1.26 0.87
CA ASN A 144 7.58 2.28 -0.14
C ASN A 144 7.82 1.70 -1.53
N SER A 145 7.75 0.37 -1.70
CA SER A 145 7.85 -0.30 -2.99
C SER A 145 6.69 -1.29 -3.15
N TRP A 146 5.89 -1.12 -4.20
CA TRP A 146 4.77 -1.99 -4.53
C TRP A 146 4.47 -1.97 -6.04
N ILE A 147 3.71 -2.96 -6.48
CA ILE A 147 3.16 -3.04 -7.84
C ILE A 147 1.76 -2.45 -7.82
N ASP A 148 1.53 -1.40 -8.61
CA ASP A 148 0.18 -0.91 -8.93
C ASP A 148 -0.43 -1.83 -10.00
N LEU A 149 -1.42 -2.61 -9.60
CA LEU A 149 -2.05 -3.60 -10.48
C LEU A 149 -2.90 -2.94 -11.58
N LYS A 150 -3.58 -1.83 -11.29
CA LYS A 150 -4.38 -1.11 -12.29
C LYS A 150 -3.49 -0.45 -13.34
N ALA A 151 -2.37 0.13 -12.94
CA ALA A 151 -1.36 0.65 -13.86
C ALA A 151 -0.79 -0.47 -14.73
N THR A 152 -0.48 -1.63 -14.12
CA THR A 152 0.00 -2.81 -14.86
C THR A 152 -1.03 -3.29 -15.90
N TYR A 153 -2.31 -3.33 -15.53
CA TYR A 153 -3.39 -3.70 -16.45
C TYR A 153 -3.57 -2.70 -17.58
N ARG A 154 -3.45 -1.39 -17.32
CA ARG A 154 -3.51 -0.34 -18.36
C ARG A 154 -2.38 -0.41 -19.38
N VAL A 155 -1.20 -0.87 -18.96
CA VAL A 155 -0.04 -1.03 -19.85
C VAL A 155 -0.14 -2.31 -20.68
N ARG A 156 -0.71 -3.38 -20.11
CA ARG A 156 -0.81 -4.70 -20.77
C ARG A 156 -2.14 -4.95 -21.50
N GLY A 157 -3.16 -4.17 -21.21
CA GLY A 157 -4.45 -4.14 -21.90
C GLY A 157 -4.43 -3.07 -22.99
N TRP A 158 -4.24 -3.54 -24.22
CA TRP A 158 -4.95 -3.12 -25.44
C TRP A 158 -5.16 -1.62 -25.68
N THR A 159 -4.72 -1.16 -26.85
CA THR A 159 -4.98 0.16 -27.41
C THR A 159 -6.45 0.57 -27.26
N ASP A 160 -6.74 1.45 -26.31
CA ASP A 160 -7.75 2.47 -26.52
C ASP A 160 -7.10 3.81 -26.23
N LYS A 161 -6.58 4.40 -27.31
CA LYS A 161 -6.26 5.81 -27.36
C LYS A 161 -7.58 6.52 -27.07
N HIS A 162 -7.77 7.04 -25.86
CA HIS A 162 -8.61 8.19 -25.49
C HIS A 162 -9.00 8.15 -24.01
N PHE A 163 -8.05 8.23 -23.08
CA PHE A 163 -8.29 9.06 -21.90
C PHE A 163 -7.01 9.39 -21.12
N TYR A 164 -6.81 10.69 -20.96
CA TYR A 164 -5.77 11.43 -20.26
C TYR A 164 -4.41 11.63 -20.94
N PRO A 165 -4.16 12.86 -21.46
CA PRO A 165 -2.82 13.31 -21.74
C PRO A 165 -2.10 13.70 -20.43
N HIS A 166 -0.78 13.58 -20.48
CA HIS A 166 0.23 14.02 -19.51
C HIS A 166 0.66 12.99 -18.44
N SER A 167 1.72 12.27 -18.79
CA SER A 167 2.83 11.88 -17.90
C SER A 167 4.10 12.60 -18.44
N PRO A 168 5.31 12.57 -17.83
CA PRO A 168 5.75 11.69 -16.73
C PRO A 168 6.72 12.33 -15.71
N GLN A 169 6.97 11.66 -14.58
CA GLN A 169 8.35 11.43 -14.14
C GLN A 169 8.51 9.96 -13.76
N ARG A 170 9.25 9.26 -14.60
CA ARG A 170 9.64 7.85 -14.50
C ARG A 170 11.07 7.82 -13.96
N LEU A 171 11.35 6.95 -12.98
CA LEU A 171 12.72 6.58 -12.62
C LEU A 171 13.34 5.81 -13.80
N THR A 172 14.37 6.38 -14.42
CA THR A 172 15.34 5.66 -15.26
C THR A 172 16.67 5.59 -14.52
N ALA A 173 17.22 4.38 -14.36
CA ALA A 173 18.55 4.11 -13.83
C ALA A 173 19.66 4.50 -14.85
N PRO A 174 20.94 4.60 -14.43
CA PRO A 174 21.84 5.70 -14.80
C PRO A 174 22.74 5.41 -16.01
N GLY A 175 23.15 6.48 -16.71
CA GLY A 175 24.24 6.43 -17.69
C GLY A 175 24.30 7.67 -18.57
N LEU A 176 25.46 8.33 -18.55
CA LEU A 176 25.92 9.49 -19.32
C LEU A 176 25.61 10.90 -18.78
N THR A 177 26.62 11.38 -18.06
CA THR A 177 27.18 12.74 -18.07
C THR A 177 26.79 13.61 -19.27
N ARG A 178 26.41 14.86 -18.98
CA ARG A 178 27.09 16.06 -19.50
C ARG A 178 26.71 17.29 -18.68
N GLN A 179 27.76 18.00 -18.26
CA GLN A 179 27.73 19.34 -17.68
C GLN A 179 27.03 20.32 -18.62
N CYS A 180 26.39 21.34 -18.06
CA CYS A 180 26.60 22.71 -18.54
C CYS A 180 26.27 23.73 -17.44
N SER A 181 27.10 24.76 -17.44
CA SER A 181 27.43 25.79 -16.46
C SER A 181 26.36 26.83 -16.15
N VAL A 182 26.52 27.42 -14.97
CA VAL A 182 25.96 28.69 -14.48
C VAL A 182 26.39 29.88 -15.35
N SER A 183 25.48 30.85 -15.57
CA SER A 183 25.66 32.31 -15.82
C SER A 183 24.27 32.86 -16.18
N GLN A 184 23.70 33.96 -15.69
CA GLN A 184 24.04 35.08 -14.80
C GLN A 184 22.79 35.40 -13.97
#